data_AF-M5RTB9-F1
#
_entry.id   AF-M5RTB9-F1
#
_cell.length_a   1.000
_cell.length_b   1.000
_cell.length_c   1.000
_cell.angle_alpha   90.00
_cell.angle_beta   90.00
_cell.angle_gamma   90.00
#
_symmetry.space_group_name_H-M   'P 1'
#
loop_
_entity.id
_entity.type
_entity.pdbx_description
1 polymer ?
#
loop_
_entity_poly.entity_id
_entity_poly.type
_entity_poly.pdbx_seq_one_letter_code
_entity_poly.pdbx_strand_id
1 'polypeptide(L)'
;MHVIGDKSRLAFATSPYEDHDTSSALTVDIFVGGRTLTLRDNIAYVPGFTCAMEYAVRYYAKSIDWLLPDPAIDGMNLPEAHLYYYHNDRSRTCFDWGPTTDDISSFLIPYNDTIYLTYFLYSENPDHETNLPIIRGEKLHYLEFLSTIYRQWKLMQEYNTSIVGSQVIVEELIVPRSIDRHDSVVTPEESAEPRDGPESPNRPFDNG
;
A
#
# COMPACT_ATOMS: atom_id res chain seq x y z
N MET A 1 -2.72 -20.09 13.17
CA MET A 1 -2.52 -18.70 12.71
C MET A 1 -1.30 -18.62 11.80
N HIS A 2 -1.48 -18.08 10.60
CA HIS A 2 -0.42 -17.80 9.63
C HIS A 2 -0.31 -16.28 9.45
N VAL A 3 0.90 -15.71 9.44
CA VAL A 3 1.12 -14.26 9.31
C VAL A 3 1.95 -13.96 8.07
N ILE A 4 1.48 -13.04 7.23
CA ILE A 4 2.17 -12.58 6.02
C ILE A 4 2.37 -11.07 6.13
N GLY A 5 3.63 -10.61 6.05
CA GLY A 5 4.00 -9.19 6.14
C GLY A 5 4.53 -8.80 7.52
N ASP A 6 4.54 -7.49 7.79
CA ASP A 6 4.96 -6.87 9.05
C ASP A 6 3.80 -6.06 9.64
N LYS A 7 3.33 -6.43 10.84
CA LYS A 7 2.19 -5.77 11.48
C LYS A 7 2.41 -4.28 11.74
N SER A 8 3.65 -3.83 11.91
CA SER A 8 3.99 -2.41 12.06
C SER A 8 3.88 -1.63 10.76
N ARG A 9 3.72 -2.32 9.62
CA ARG A 9 3.66 -1.75 8.27
C ARG A 9 2.41 -2.21 7.55
N LEU A 10 2.44 -3.37 6.90
CA LEU A 10 1.29 -4.06 6.34
C LEU A 10 1.42 -5.57 6.62
N ALA A 11 0.40 -6.17 7.22
CA ALA A 11 0.33 -7.61 7.37
C ALA A 11 -1.08 -8.16 7.33
N PHE A 12 -1.16 -9.47 7.10
CA PHE A 12 -2.34 -10.29 7.27
C PHE A 12 -2.07 -11.34 8.35
N ALA A 13 -3.02 -11.59 9.24
CA ALA A 13 -3.05 -12.79 10.07
C ALA A 13 -4.27 -13.62 9.71
N THR A 14 -4.05 -14.87 9.28
CA THR A 14 -5.10 -15.78 8.85
C THR A 14 -5.18 -16.98 9.80
N SER A 15 -6.38 -17.31 10.28
CA SER A 15 -6.61 -18.46 11.16
C SER A 15 -7.90 -19.21 10.77
N PRO A 16 -8.03 -20.49 11.16
CA PRO A 16 -9.31 -21.19 11.06
C PRO A 16 -10.43 -20.40 11.74
N TYR A 17 -11.64 -20.46 11.19
CA TYR A 17 -12.83 -19.93 11.84
C TYR A 17 -13.43 -21.04 12.71
N GLU A 18 -13.43 -20.85 14.04
CA GLU A 18 -13.76 -21.92 15.01
C GLU A 18 -15.28 -22.07 15.26
N ASP A 19 -16.08 -21.04 14.97
CA ASP A 19 -17.47 -20.98 15.43
C ASP A 19 -18.49 -21.70 14.53
N HIS A 20 -18.14 -22.09 13.30
CA HIS A 20 -19.04 -22.85 12.42
C HIS A 20 -18.31 -23.94 11.61
N ASP A 21 -19.04 -25.02 11.30
CA ASP A 21 -18.64 -26.16 10.44
C ASP A 21 -18.46 -25.77 8.95
N THR A 22 -18.04 -24.53 8.69
CA THR A 22 -17.77 -24.04 7.35
C THR A 22 -16.28 -24.17 7.09
N SER A 23 -15.89 -25.32 6.55
CA SER A 23 -14.54 -25.55 5.99
C SER A 23 -14.11 -24.52 4.95
N SER A 24 -15.04 -23.66 4.51
CA SER A 24 -14.90 -22.61 3.52
C SER A 24 -14.72 -21.20 4.08
N ALA A 25 -14.60 -21.03 5.41
CA ALA A 25 -14.38 -19.72 6.04
C ALA A 25 -13.10 -19.69 6.89
N LEU A 26 -12.42 -18.54 6.88
CA LEU A 26 -11.26 -18.24 7.72
C LEU A 26 -11.47 -16.90 8.41
N THR A 27 -10.75 -16.67 9.51
CA THR A 27 -10.55 -15.32 10.02
C THR A 27 -9.32 -14.71 9.32
N VAL A 28 -9.43 -13.46 8.89
CA VAL A 28 -8.38 -12.69 8.21
C VAL A 28 -8.31 -11.30 8.82
N ASP A 29 -7.32 -11.10 9.69
CA ASP A 29 -7.03 -9.79 10.26
C ASP A 29 -6.06 -9.02 9.38
N ILE A 30 -6.42 -7.80 8.98
CA ILE A 30 -5.55 -6.88 8.25
C ILE A 30 -4.91 -5.90 9.24
N PHE A 31 -3.58 -5.77 9.19
CA PHE A 31 -2.81 -4.84 10.01
C PHE A 31 -2.15 -3.78 9.15
N VAL A 32 -2.26 -2.51 9.56
CA VAL A 32 -1.53 -1.39 8.96
C VAL A 32 -1.00 -0.46 10.05
N GLY A 33 0.28 -0.13 10.03
CA GLY A 33 0.86 0.82 11.01
C GLY A 33 0.74 0.34 12.47
N GLY A 34 0.73 -0.98 12.70
CA GLY A 34 0.54 -1.57 14.03
C GLY A 34 -0.93 -1.70 14.47
N ARG A 35 -1.90 -1.33 13.62
CA ARG A 35 -3.34 -1.34 13.95
C ARG A 35 -4.08 -2.39 13.14
N THR A 36 -5.03 -3.07 13.78
CA THR A 36 -5.99 -3.93 13.08
C THR A 36 -7.07 -3.07 12.40
N LEU A 37 -7.35 -3.31 11.13
CA LEU A 37 -8.39 -2.59 10.36
C LEU A 37 -9.72 -3.35 10.25
N THR A 38 -9.70 -4.63 10.59
CA THR A 38 -10.83 -5.57 10.46
C THR A 38 -11.53 -5.72 11.81
N LEU A 39 -12.03 -4.59 12.34
CA LEU A 39 -12.54 -4.51 13.72
C LEU A 39 -13.94 -5.09 13.88
N ARG A 40 -14.78 -5.02 12.84
CA ARG A 40 -16.18 -5.45 12.88
C ARG A 40 -16.39 -6.88 12.41
N ASP A 41 -15.87 -7.19 11.24
CA ASP A 41 -15.94 -8.51 10.64
C ASP A 41 -14.58 -8.82 10.02
N ASN A 42 -13.97 -9.92 10.49
CA ASN A 42 -12.74 -10.45 9.93
C ASN A 42 -12.97 -11.84 9.30
N ILE A 43 -14.23 -12.26 9.15
CA ILE A 43 -14.58 -13.54 8.54
C ILE A 43 -14.48 -13.38 7.02
N ALA A 44 -13.68 -14.23 6.41
CA ALA A 44 -13.47 -14.29 4.98
C ALA A 44 -14.02 -15.61 4.45
N TYR A 45 -15.06 -15.55 3.61
CA TYR A 45 -15.45 -16.69 2.78
C TYR A 45 -14.34 -16.94 1.75
N VAL A 46 -13.63 -18.06 1.90
CA VAL A 46 -12.36 -18.35 1.20
C VAL A 46 -12.49 -18.18 -0.32
N PRO A 47 -13.49 -18.76 -1.02
CA PRO A 47 -13.58 -18.59 -2.47
C PRO A 47 -13.78 -17.13 -2.91
N GLY A 48 -14.65 -16.39 -2.20
CA GLY A 48 -14.93 -14.98 -2.51
C GLY A 48 -13.72 -14.09 -2.26
N PHE A 49 -13.10 -14.24 -1.09
CA PHE A 49 -11.92 -13.47 -0.70
C PHE A 49 -10.72 -13.77 -1.60
N THR A 50 -10.53 -15.05 -1.99
CA THR A 50 -9.47 -15.46 -2.95
C THR A 50 -9.62 -14.75 -4.29
N CYS A 51 -10.86 -14.71 -4.83
CA CYS A 51 -11.16 -14.05 -6.11
C CYS A 51 -10.89 -12.54 -6.05
N ALA A 52 -11.32 -11.88 -4.97
CA ALA A 52 -11.10 -10.44 -4.81
C ALA A 52 -9.60 -10.09 -4.67
N MET A 53 -8.85 -10.90 -3.91
CA MET A 53 -7.40 -10.78 -3.80
C MET A 53 -6.69 -11.03 -5.14
N GLU A 54 -7.15 -12.01 -5.93
CA GLU A 54 -6.62 -12.27 -7.27
C GLU A 54 -6.77 -11.04 -8.17
N TYR A 55 -7.97 -10.45 -8.16
CA TYR A 55 -8.26 -9.25 -8.93
C TYR A 55 -7.32 -8.11 -8.54
N ALA A 56 -7.17 -7.84 -7.24
CA ALA A 56 -6.27 -6.80 -6.75
C ALA A 56 -4.81 -7.07 -7.14
N VAL A 57 -4.30 -8.29 -6.93
CA VAL A 57 -2.94 -8.69 -7.31
C VAL A 57 -2.71 -8.49 -8.81
N ARG A 58 -3.63 -8.95 -9.66
CA ARG A 58 -3.53 -8.79 -11.12
C ARG A 58 -3.60 -7.33 -11.53
N TYR A 59 -4.47 -6.53 -10.91
CA TYR A 59 -4.58 -5.10 -11.17
C TYR A 59 -3.24 -4.39 -10.91
N TYR A 60 -2.67 -4.55 -9.72
CA TYR A 60 -1.43 -3.88 -9.35
C TYR A 60 -0.17 -4.43 -10.03
N ALA A 61 -0.20 -5.69 -10.48
CA ALA A 61 0.90 -6.29 -11.23
C ALA A 61 0.87 -5.97 -12.73
N LYS A 62 -0.31 -5.68 -13.30
CA LYS A 62 -0.47 -5.41 -14.73
C LYS A 62 0.10 -4.06 -15.15
N SER A 63 0.01 -3.06 -14.27
CA SER A 63 0.53 -1.72 -14.54
C SER A 63 1.13 -1.12 -13.27
N ILE A 64 2.08 -0.22 -13.45
CA ILE A 64 2.63 0.65 -12.41
C ILE A 64 2.01 2.05 -12.45
N ASP A 65 0.99 2.30 -13.27
CA ASP A 65 0.38 3.63 -13.41
C ASP A 65 -0.22 4.14 -12.09
N TRP A 66 -0.63 3.23 -11.21
CA TRP A 66 -1.07 3.56 -9.85
C TRP A 66 0.06 4.14 -8.98
N LEU A 67 1.32 4.08 -9.41
CA LEU A 67 2.48 4.75 -8.80
C LEU A 67 2.69 6.18 -9.31
N LEU A 68 2.08 6.54 -10.44
CA LEU A 68 2.29 7.85 -11.04
C LEU A 68 1.57 8.93 -10.21
N PRO A 69 2.19 10.11 -10.04
CA PRO A 69 1.54 11.26 -9.43
C PRO A 69 0.23 11.59 -10.13
N ASP A 70 -0.77 11.99 -9.35
CA ASP A 70 -2.06 12.40 -9.86
C ASP A 70 -2.19 13.93 -9.79
N PRO A 71 -2.25 14.65 -10.93
CA PRO A 71 -2.40 16.10 -10.94
C PRO A 71 -3.70 16.58 -10.27
N ALA A 72 -4.72 15.73 -10.16
CA ALA A 72 -6.00 16.11 -9.57
C ALA A 72 -5.93 16.39 -8.06
N ILE A 73 -4.89 15.87 -7.38
CA ILE A 73 -4.65 16.08 -5.95
C ILE A 73 -3.44 17.00 -5.69
N ASP A 74 -2.95 17.72 -6.70
CA ASP A 74 -1.82 18.65 -6.52
C ASP A 74 -2.17 19.75 -5.51
N GLY A 75 -1.23 20.04 -4.61
CA GLY A 75 -1.42 20.97 -3.49
C GLY A 75 -2.30 20.47 -2.34
N MET A 76 -2.93 19.29 -2.44
CA MET A 76 -3.69 18.70 -1.33
C MET A 76 -2.78 18.06 -0.28
N ASN A 77 -3.19 18.05 0.97
CA ASN A 77 -2.62 17.16 1.98
C ASN A 77 -3.21 15.73 1.87
N LEU A 78 -2.62 14.76 2.57
CA LEU A 78 -3.05 13.35 2.48
C LEU A 78 -4.54 13.12 2.85
N PRO A 79 -5.09 13.70 3.94
CA PRO A 79 -6.52 13.64 4.21
C PRO A 79 -7.40 14.21 3.09
N GLU A 80 -7.03 15.37 2.54
CA GLU A 80 -7.75 15.98 1.42
C GLU A 80 -7.73 15.09 0.17
N ALA A 81 -6.56 14.53 -0.17
CA ALA A 81 -6.41 13.60 -1.28
C ALA A 81 -7.24 12.32 -1.07
N HIS A 82 -7.30 11.79 0.16
CA HIS A 82 -8.16 10.66 0.49
C HIS A 82 -9.65 11.00 0.25
N LEU A 83 -10.11 12.15 0.73
CA LEU A 83 -11.50 12.59 0.54
C LEU A 83 -11.82 12.85 -0.93
N TYR A 84 -10.85 13.37 -1.70
CA TYR A 84 -11.00 13.53 -3.13
C TYR A 84 -11.32 12.18 -3.81
N TYR A 85 -10.53 11.14 -3.56
CA TYR A 85 -10.80 9.80 -4.12
C TYR A 85 -12.10 9.19 -3.58
N TYR A 86 -12.35 9.37 -2.29
CA TYR A 86 -13.59 8.89 -1.67
C TYR A 86 -14.85 9.39 -2.36
N HIS A 87 -14.89 10.68 -2.74
CA HIS A 87 -16.08 11.31 -3.32
C HIS A 87 -16.11 11.33 -4.85
N ASN A 88 -14.95 11.33 -5.52
CA ASN A 88 -14.89 11.63 -6.96
C ASN A 88 -14.33 10.49 -7.80
N ASP A 89 -13.36 9.72 -7.29
CA ASP A 89 -12.69 8.68 -8.06
C ASP A 89 -12.20 7.52 -7.19
N ARG A 90 -12.79 6.33 -7.39
CA ARG A 90 -12.43 5.12 -6.66
C ARG A 90 -11.35 4.28 -7.35
N SER A 91 -10.72 4.78 -8.42
CA SER A 91 -9.70 4.08 -9.21
C SER A 91 -8.50 3.62 -8.39
N ARG A 92 -8.22 4.28 -7.25
CA ARG A 92 -7.09 3.99 -6.36
C ARG A 92 -7.46 3.20 -5.10
N THR A 93 -8.67 2.63 -5.04
CA THR A 93 -9.13 1.84 -3.89
C THR A 93 -8.18 0.67 -3.64
N CYS A 94 -7.82 0.42 -2.37
CA CYS A 94 -6.87 -0.65 -2.00
C CYS A 94 -7.57 -1.92 -1.49
N PHE A 95 -8.39 -1.78 -0.46
CA PHE A 95 -9.06 -2.89 0.21
C PHE A 95 -10.53 -2.95 -0.19
N ASP A 96 -10.79 -3.45 -1.40
CA ASP A 96 -12.13 -3.79 -1.87
C ASP A 96 -12.24 -5.30 -2.05
N TRP A 97 -12.17 -6.02 -0.92
CA TRP A 97 -12.10 -7.49 -0.89
C TRP A 97 -13.37 -8.14 -0.33
N GLY A 98 -14.48 -7.41 -0.38
CA GLY A 98 -15.79 -7.86 0.08
C GLY A 98 -16.04 -7.60 1.57
N PRO A 99 -16.87 -8.42 2.24
CA PRO A 99 -17.33 -8.16 3.62
C PRO A 99 -16.21 -8.00 4.65
N THR A 100 -15.08 -8.68 4.47
CA THR A 100 -13.93 -8.54 5.37
C THR A 100 -13.35 -7.12 5.38
N THR A 101 -13.60 -6.31 4.35
CA THR A 101 -13.04 -4.94 4.23
C THR A 101 -14.10 -3.88 4.00
N ASP A 102 -15.39 -4.20 4.19
CA ASP A 102 -16.48 -3.26 3.94
C ASP A 102 -16.55 -2.10 4.94
N ASP A 103 -15.99 -2.30 6.14
CA ASP A 103 -15.81 -1.28 7.17
C ASP A 103 -14.64 -0.31 6.88
N ILE A 104 -13.90 -0.48 5.77
CA ILE A 104 -12.67 0.25 5.48
C ILE A 104 -12.81 1.08 4.20
N SER A 105 -12.69 2.40 4.31
CA SER A 105 -12.35 3.25 3.16
C SER A 105 -10.83 3.28 3.03
N SER A 106 -10.25 2.89 1.89
CA SER A 106 -8.79 2.87 1.72
C SER A 106 -8.31 3.17 0.30
N PHE A 107 -7.23 3.94 0.18
CA PHE A 107 -6.63 4.32 -1.10
C PHE A 107 -5.11 4.25 -1.07
N LEU A 108 -4.50 3.82 -2.18
CA LEU A 108 -3.06 3.95 -2.42
C LEU A 108 -2.77 5.26 -3.15
N ILE A 109 -2.11 6.19 -2.46
CA ILE A 109 -1.86 7.54 -2.95
C ILE A 109 -0.35 7.75 -3.13
N PRO A 110 0.15 7.92 -4.37
CA PRO A 110 1.48 8.46 -4.63
C PRO A 110 1.54 9.91 -4.17
N TYR A 111 2.44 10.20 -3.23
CA TYR A 111 2.57 11.51 -2.60
C TYR A 111 4.02 11.73 -2.18
N ASN A 112 4.64 12.83 -2.62
CA ASN A 112 6.04 13.20 -2.31
C ASN A 112 7.03 12.02 -2.52
N ASP A 113 7.06 11.47 -3.74
CA ASP A 113 7.97 10.38 -4.17
C ASP A 113 7.84 9.07 -3.36
N THR A 114 6.72 8.88 -2.66
CA THR A 114 6.41 7.63 -1.95
C THR A 114 4.94 7.30 -2.11
N ILE A 115 4.54 6.08 -1.72
CA ILE A 115 3.13 5.70 -1.66
C ILE A 115 2.68 5.71 -0.20
N TYR A 116 1.49 6.22 0.02
CA TYR A 116 0.77 6.10 1.27
C TYR A 116 -0.44 5.21 1.05
N LEU A 117 -0.65 4.27 1.97
CA LEU A 117 -1.96 3.68 2.18
C LEU A 117 -2.72 4.59 3.14
N THR A 118 -3.71 5.29 2.62
CA THR A 118 -4.61 6.10 3.44
C THR A 118 -5.88 5.32 3.76
N TYR A 119 -6.42 5.50 4.95
CA TYR A 119 -7.65 4.84 5.34
C TYR A 119 -8.42 5.57 6.45
N PHE A 120 -9.72 5.32 6.53
CA PHE A 120 -10.51 5.49 7.74
C PHE A 120 -11.47 4.30 7.89
N LEU A 121 -11.94 4.06 9.11
CA LEU A 121 -12.91 3.00 9.40
C LEU A 121 -14.30 3.60 9.59
N TYR A 122 -15.32 3.03 8.95
CA TYR A 122 -16.70 3.49 9.12
C TYR A 122 -17.18 3.33 10.56
N SER A 123 -16.78 2.23 11.22
CA SER A 123 -17.04 1.98 12.64
C SER A 123 -16.44 3.02 13.60
N GLU A 124 -15.29 3.60 13.26
CA GLU A 124 -14.67 4.68 14.04
C GLU A 124 -15.20 6.08 13.67
N ASN A 125 -15.93 6.19 12.54
CA ASN A 125 -16.44 7.46 12.01
C ASN A 125 -17.95 7.32 11.64
N PRO A 126 -18.83 7.08 12.62
CA PRO A 126 -20.25 6.81 12.36
C PRO A 126 -21.01 7.99 11.72
N ASP A 127 -20.44 9.19 11.78
CA ASP A 127 -20.99 10.46 11.29
C ASP A 127 -20.22 11.03 10.09
N HIS A 128 -19.41 10.20 9.41
CA HIS A 128 -18.58 10.58 8.25
C HIS A 128 -19.35 11.20 7.07
N GLU A 129 -20.67 11.07 7.01
CA GLU A 129 -21.52 11.77 6.04
C GLU A 129 -21.69 13.26 6.37
N THR A 130 -21.54 13.62 7.64
CA THR A 130 -21.80 14.97 8.17
C THR A 130 -20.57 15.65 8.79
N ASN A 131 -19.53 14.88 9.13
CA ASN A 131 -18.29 15.35 9.72
C ASN A 131 -17.08 14.77 8.99
N LEU A 132 -15.94 15.47 9.09
CA LEU A 132 -14.69 14.99 8.49
C LEU A 132 -14.18 13.76 9.26
N PRO A 133 -13.97 12.61 8.60
CA PRO A 133 -13.48 11.41 9.26
C PRO A 133 -12.01 11.55 9.68
N ILE A 134 -11.60 10.76 10.66
CA ILE A 134 -10.22 10.62 11.08
C ILE A 134 -9.49 9.75 10.05
N ILE A 135 -8.82 10.41 9.11
CA ILE A 135 -8.03 9.75 8.07
C ILE A 135 -6.61 9.51 8.57
N ARG A 136 -6.14 8.29 8.37
CA ARG A 136 -4.78 7.85 8.65
C ARG A 136 -4.04 7.61 7.35
N GLY A 137 -2.71 7.71 7.39
CA GLY A 137 -1.85 7.48 6.25
C GLY A 137 -0.58 6.78 6.69
N GLU A 138 -0.29 5.63 6.08
CA GLU A 138 0.88 4.82 6.41
C GLU A 138 1.76 4.68 5.17
N LYS A 139 3.04 5.01 5.32
CA LYS A 139 4.01 4.96 4.23
C LYS A 139 4.28 3.50 3.86
N LEU A 140 4.08 3.15 2.60
CA LEU A 140 4.35 1.81 2.09
C LEU A 140 5.45 1.82 1.03
N HIS A 141 6.25 0.76 1.04
CA HIS A 141 7.13 0.44 -0.08
C HIS A 141 6.33 -0.41 -1.08
N TYR A 142 6.26 -0.01 -2.34
CA TYR A 142 5.38 -0.67 -3.32
C TYR A 142 5.68 -2.16 -3.51
N LEU A 143 6.96 -2.55 -3.56
CA LEU A 143 7.34 -3.96 -3.69
C LEU A 143 6.88 -4.79 -2.48
N GLU A 144 6.88 -4.20 -1.30
CA GLU A 144 6.45 -4.88 -0.08
C GLU A 144 4.94 -5.02 -0.03
N PHE A 145 4.22 -3.96 -0.43
CA PHE A 145 2.77 -4.03 -0.64
C PHE A 145 2.43 -5.18 -1.61
N LEU A 146 3.00 -5.17 -2.82
CA LEU A 146 2.79 -6.18 -3.85
C LEU A 146 3.13 -7.59 -3.36
N SER A 147 4.30 -7.76 -2.73
CA SER A 147 4.74 -9.05 -2.19
C SER A 147 3.78 -9.56 -1.11
N THR A 148 3.30 -8.69 -0.24
CA THR A 148 2.41 -9.05 0.87
C THR A 148 1.04 -9.49 0.34
N ILE A 149 0.42 -8.71 -0.55
CA ILE A 149 -0.88 -9.09 -1.14
C ILE A 149 -0.77 -10.35 -2.01
N TYR A 150 0.34 -10.52 -2.74
CA TYR A 150 0.57 -11.71 -3.57
C TYR A 150 0.69 -12.97 -2.71
N ARG A 151 1.48 -12.92 -1.63
CA ARG A 151 1.66 -14.04 -0.71
C ARG A 151 0.35 -14.37 -0.01
N GLN A 152 -0.43 -13.37 0.41
CA GLN A 152 -1.74 -13.60 1.00
C GLN A 152 -2.68 -14.28 0.00
N TRP A 153 -2.74 -13.79 -1.24
CA TRP A 153 -3.52 -14.43 -2.30
C TRP A 153 -3.12 -15.89 -2.53
N LYS A 154 -1.82 -16.19 -2.55
CA LYS A 154 -1.32 -17.57 -2.69
C LYS A 154 -1.76 -18.48 -1.54
N LEU A 155 -1.66 -18.00 -0.30
CA LEU A 155 -2.18 -18.73 0.86
C LEU A 155 -3.68 -19.01 0.70
N MET A 156 -4.46 -18.01 0.28
CA MET A 156 -5.90 -18.17 0.09
C MET A 156 -6.24 -19.17 -1.02
N GLN A 157 -5.44 -19.22 -2.10
CA GLN A 157 -5.57 -20.24 -3.15
C GLN A 157 -5.30 -21.66 -2.65
N GLU A 158 -4.33 -21.85 -1.75
CA GLU A 158 -4.05 -23.17 -1.15
C GLU A 158 -5.27 -23.66 -0.37
N TYR A 159 -5.86 -22.79 0.46
CA TYR A 159 -7.12 -23.09 1.16
C TYR A 159 -8.25 -23.37 0.18
N ASN A 160 -8.45 -22.51 -0.83
CA ASN A 160 -9.53 -22.68 -1.81
C ASN A 160 -9.41 -24.02 -2.58
N THR A 161 -8.19 -24.40 -2.96
CA THR A 161 -7.90 -25.69 -3.61
C THR A 161 -8.24 -26.87 -2.70
N SER A 162 -7.93 -26.77 -1.40
CA SER A 162 -8.25 -27.80 -0.41
C SER A 162 -9.75 -27.99 -0.22
N ILE A 163 -10.55 -26.93 -0.40
CA ILE A 163 -12.02 -26.95 -0.30
C ILE A 163 -12.65 -27.56 -1.56
N VAL A 164 -12.20 -27.14 -2.75
CA VAL A 164 -12.84 -27.51 -4.03
C VAL A 164 -12.33 -28.86 -4.57
N GLY A 165 -11.25 -29.42 -4.02
CA GLY A 165 -10.71 -30.73 -4.39
C GLY A 165 -10.16 -30.81 -5.82
N SER A 166 -9.95 -29.66 -6.48
CA SER A 166 -9.50 -29.56 -7.87
C SER A 166 -8.25 -28.68 -7.96
N GLN A 167 -7.21 -29.15 -8.66
CA GLN A 167 -6.01 -28.35 -8.92
C GLN A 167 -6.34 -27.22 -9.92
N VAL A 168 -6.32 -25.98 -9.44
CA VAL A 168 -6.32 -24.81 -10.33
C VAL A 168 -4.90 -24.65 -10.89
N ILE A 169 -4.74 -24.68 -12.21
CA ILE A 169 -3.47 -24.36 -12.87
C ILE A 169 -3.28 -22.85 -12.77
N VAL A 170 -2.34 -22.40 -11.94
CA VAL A 170 -2.01 -20.99 -11.78
C VAL A 170 -0.85 -20.66 -12.72
N GLU A 171 -1.07 -19.80 -13.71
CA GLU A 171 0.04 -19.16 -14.42
C GLU A 171 0.87 -18.35 -13.41
N GLU A 172 2.18 -18.60 -13.35
CA GLU A 172 3.07 -17.88 -12.45
C GLU A 172 3.09 -16.39 -12.82
N LEU A 173 2.49 -15.56 -11.96
CA LEU A 173 2.72 -14.13 -11.99
C LEU A 173 4.17 -13.87 -11.59
N ILE A 174 4.98 -13.38 -12.52
CA ILE A 174 6.37 -12.97 -12.25
C ILE A 174 6.31 -11.66 -11.47
N VAL A 175 6.35 -11.74 -10.14
CA VAL A 175 6.59 -10.57 -9.29
C VAL A 175 8.10 -10.29 -9.32
N PRO A 176 8.55 -9.08 -9.68
CA PRO A 176 9.96 -8.73 -9.60
C PRO A 176 10.46 -8.96 -8.18
N ARG A 177 11.45 -9.84 -8.02
CA ARG A 177 12.14 -10.00 -6.73
C ARG A 177 12.83 -8.68 -6.40
N SER A 178 12.84 -8.32 -5.12
CA SER A 178 13.51 -7.15 -4.57
C SER A 178 14.85 -6.91 -5.26
N ILE A 179 15.08 -5.69 -5.74
CA ILE A 179 16.42 -5.24 -6.10
C ILE A 179 17.25 -5.34 -4.83
N ASP A 180 18.19 -6.28 -4.80
CA ASP A 180 19.23 -6.32 -3.78
C ASP A 180 19.84 -4.91 -3.71
N ARG A 181 19.81 -4.32 -2.51
CA ARG A 181 20.50 -3.06 -2.25
C ARG A 181 21.97 -3.26 -2.56
N HIS A 182 22.38 -2.86 -3.76
CA HIS A 182 23.78 -2.54 -3.98
C HIS A 182 24.07 -1.24 -3.23
N ASP A 183 24.53 -1.42 -2.00
CA ASP A 183 25.43 -0.46 -1.38
C ASP A 183 26.63 -0.28 -2.32
N SER A 184 26.61 0.82 -3.06
CA SER A 184 27.83 1.44 -3.56
C SER A 184 27.68 2.94 -3.32
N VAL A 185 28.02 3.30 -2.08
CA VAL A 185 28.47 4.64 -1.72
C VAL A 185 29.66 4.96 -2.63
N VAL A 186 29.42 5.76 -3.66
CA VAL A 186 30.51 6.46 -4.36
C VAL A 186 30.68 7.78 -3.62
N THR A 187 31.66 7.81 -2.71
CA THR A 187 32.22 9.05 -2.19
C THR A 187 32.78 9.87 -3.35
N PRO A 188 32.47 11.17 -3.48
CA PRO A 188 33.22 12.05 -4.37
C PRO A 188 34.60 12.25 -3.74
N GLU A 189 35.66 11.80 -4.42
CA GLU A 189 37.02 12.21 -4.07
C GLU A 189 37.17 13.70 -4.33
N GLU A 190 37.38 14.39 -3.23
CA GLU A 190 37.84 15.75 -3.09
C GLU A 190 39.28 15.84 -3.64
N SER A 191 39.48 16.45 -4.80
CA SER A 191 40.81 16.88 -5.25
C SER A 191 40.78 18.38 -5.48
N ALA A 192 41.03 19.11 -4.40
CA ALA A 192 41.38 20.50 -4.39
C ALA A 192 42.86 20.65 -4.78
N GLU A 193 43.15 21.48 -5.79
CA GLU A 193 44.46 22.11 -5.93
C GLU A 193 44.29 23.63 -5.78
N PRO A 194 45.18 24.30 -5.02
CA PRO A 194 45.17 25.75 -4.87
C PRO A 194 45.87 26.40 -6.06
N ARG A 195 45.28 27.47 -6.60
CA ARG A 195 46.05 28.43 -7.40
C ARG A 195 45.99 29.78 -6.73
N ASP A 196 47.18 30.16 -6.27
CA ASP A 196 47.54 31.45 -5.75
C ASP A 196 47.02 32.60 -6.63
N GLY A 197 46.54 33.66 -5.97
CA GLY A 197 46.53 35.01 -6.55
C GLY A 197 47.96 35.54 -6.73
N PRO A 198 48.20 36.85 -6.94
CA PRO A 198 47.28 37.98 -6.78
C PRO A 198 47.26 38.91 -8.01
N GLU A 199 46.35 39.89 -8.00
CA GLU A 199 46.68 41.32 -8.06
C GLU A 199 45.43 42.12 -8.43
N SER A 200 44.91 42.84 -7.43
CA SER A 200 44.17 44.08 -7.68
C SER A 200 45.16 45.16 -8.09
N PRO A 201 44.73 46.11 -8.93
CA PRO A 201 44.62 47.46 -8.39
C PRO A 201 43.35 48.20 -8.85
N ASN A 202 42.74 48.93 -7.91
CA ASN A 202 42.40 50.37 -8.02
C ASN A 202 41.89 50.85 -9.39
N ARG A 203 40.68 51.41 -9.55
CA ARG A 203 40.18 52.63 -8.86
C ARG A 203 38.78 53.00 -9.41
N PRO A 204 38.09 53.97 -8.80
CA PRO A 204 36.69 54.30 -9.05
C PRO A 204 36.54 55.30 -10.19
N PHE A 205 35.37 55.34 -10.83
CA PHE A 205 34.85 56.58 -11.38
C PHE A 205 33.35 56.70 -11.14
N ASP A 206 33.07 57.82 -10.49
CA ASP A 206 31.82 58.48 -10.21
C ASP A 206 31.18 59.09 -11.47
N ASN A 207 29.93 59.50 -11.29
CA ASN A 207 29.17 60.55 -11.99
C ASN A 207 28.41 60.20 -13.29
N GLY A 208 27.09 60.32 -13.17
CA GLY A 208 26.14 60.56 -14.25
C GLY A 208 24.72 60.21 -13.87
#